data_AF-A0A3D6BKP4-F1
#
_entry.id   AF-A0A3D6BKP4-F1
#
_cell.length_a   1.000
_cell.length_b   1.000
_cell.length_c   1.000
_cell.angle_alpha   90.00
_cell.angle_beta   90.00
_cell.angle_gamma   90.00
#
_symmetry.space_group_name_H-M   'P 1'
#
loop_
_entity.id
_entity.type
_entity.pdbx_description
1 polymer ?
#
loop_
_entity_poly.entity_id
_entity_poly.type
_entity_poly.pdbx_seq_one_letter_code
_entity_poly.pdbx_strand_id
1 'polypeptide(L)'
;MIVLGSAILAFGLYNVHSISGVTEGGVLGLTLLLEHWFGISPSISGLVLNGACYVLGLTLLGKEFILYSIIAGGGFSLFYAIFERFPPLWPQIAQMPLAASVAGAAFVGVGVGLCIRANAAPTGDDSLALSLSHHFKIGIQWVYLLGDLIVLALSLTYIPFSKIIYSLLTVVLSGQLIGLIQKAGKPKDTNRA
;
A
#
# COMPACT_ATOMS: atom_id res chain seq x y z
N MET A 1 10.84 8.24 11.67
CA MET A 1 10.60 7.73 10.29
C MET A 1 9.16 7.30 10.11
N ILE A 2 8.61 6.48 11.00
CA ILE A 2 7.22 5.99 10.94
C ILE A 2 6.19 7.11 10.80
N VAL A 3 6.14 8.06 11.74
CA VAL A 3 5.17 9.19 11.73
C VAL A 3 5.25 10.03 10.44
N LEU A 4 6.48 10.25 9.95
CA LEU A 4 6.74 11.02 8.73
C LEU A 4 6.29 10.24 7.48
N GLY A 5 6.58 8.94 7.43
CA GLY A 5 6.09 8.04 6.37
C GLY A 5 4.56 7.96 6.36
N SER A 6 3.94 7.83 7.53
CA SER A 6 2.48 7.83 7.70
C SER A 6 1.83 9.15 7.25
N ALA A 7 2.46 10.29 7.53
CA ALA A 7 1.97 11.59 7.08
C ALA A 7 2.03 11.73 5.55
N ILE A 8 3.15 11.31 4.94
CA ILE A 8 3.34 11.32 3.47
C ILE A 8 2.34 10.36 2.81
N LEU A 9 2.16 9.17 3.38
CA LEU A 9 1.20 8.17 2.93
C LEU A 9 -0.22 8.73 2.98
N ALA A 10 -0.65 9.25 4.13
CA ALA A 10 -1.98 9.83 4.30
C ALA A 10 -2.24 10.98 3.33
N PHE A 11 -1.24 11.83 3.10
CA PHE A 11 -1.34 12.92 2.14
C PHE A 11 -1.54 12.41 0.71
N GLY A 12 -0.77 11.41 0.28
CA GLY A 12 -0.89 10.79 -1.04
C GLY A 12 -2.22 10.07 -1.24
N LEU A 13 -2.65 9.29 -0.25
CA LEU A 13 -3.88 8.51 -0.33
C LEU A 13 -5.11 9.42 -0.42
N TYR A 14 -5.14 10.50 0.37
CA TYR A 14 -6.25 11.45 0.35
C TYR A 14 -6.24 12.37 -0.88
N ASN A 15 -5.12 13.03 -1.18
CA ASN A 15 -5.07 14.04 -2.25
C ASN A 15 -4.94 13.45 -3.67
N VAL A 16 -4.55 12.19 -3.81
CA VAL A 16 -4.32 11.58 -5.13
C VAL A 16 -5.21 10.37 -5.34
N HIS A 17 -5.18 9.40 -4.43
CA HIS A 17 -5.84 8.11 -4.62
C HIS A 17 -7.36 8.20 -4.46
N SER A 18 -7.83 8.89 -3.42
CA SER A 18 -9.27 9.11 -3.17
C SER A 18 -9.96 9.85 -4.33
N ILE A 19 -9.24 10.74 -5.02
CA ILE A 19 -9.79 11.61 -6.08
C ILE A 19 -9.69 10.98 -7.47
N SER A 20 -8.61 10.24 -7.75
CA SER A 20 -8.36 9.69 -9.08
C SER A 20 -9.15 8.41 -9.37
N GLY A 21 -9.73 7.78 -8.34
CA GLY A 21 -10.43 6.50 -8.49
C GLY A 21 -9.52 5.40 -9.05
N VAL A 22 -8.21 5.60 -8.98
CA VAL A 22 -7.19 4.61 -9.25
C VAL A 22 -7.21 3.69 -8.05
N THR A 23 -7.65 2.46 -8.22
CA THR A 23 -7.67 1.49 -7.13
C THR A 23 -6.24 1.11 -6.81
N GLU A 24 -5.87 1.20 -5.52
CA GLU A 24 -4.63 0.64 -5.00
C GLU A 24 -4.71 -0.89 -5.15
N GLY A 25 -3.70 -1.48 -5.81
CA GLY A 25 -3.54 -2.93 -5.79
C GLY A 25 -3.31 -3.40 -4.35
N GLY A 26 -3.79 -4.60 -4.02
CA GLY A 26 -3.62 -5.18 -2.68
C GLY A 26 -4.93 -5.62 -2.03
N VAL A 27 -5.03 -5.51 -0.71
CA VAL A 27 -6.21 -5.97 0.06
C VAL A 27 -7.48 -5.24 -0.37
N LEU A 28 -7.40 -3.94 -0.71
CA LEU A 28 -8.55 -3.18 -1.22
C LEU A 28 -9.07 -3.75 -2.56
N GLY A 29 -8.19 -3.96 -3.54
CA GLY A 29 -8.59 -4.59 -4.80
C GLY A 29 -9.10 -6.03 -4.62
N LEU A 30 -8.54 -6.77 -3.65
CA LEU A 30 -9.03 -8.10 -3.29
C LEU A 30 -10.43 -8.04 -2.68
N THR A 31 -10.71 -7.08 -1.80
CA THR A 31 -12.05 -6.93 -1.20
C THR A 31 -13.13 -6.56 -2.21
N LEU A 32 -12.80 -5.70 -3.19
CA LEU A 32 -13.70 -5.37 -4.31
C LEU A 32 -13.97 -6.58 -5.21
N LEU A 33 -12.95 -7.42 -5.41
CA LEU A 33 -13.12 -8.68 -6.13
C LEU A 33 -14.06 -9.64 -5.39
N LEU A 34 -13.87 -9.80 -4.07
CA LEU A 34 -14.74 -10.63 -3.24
C LEU A 34 -16.18 -10.09 -3.23
N GLU A 35 -16.37 -8.77 -3.20
CA GLU A 35 -17.69 -8.17 -3.34
C GLU A 35 -18.31 -8.52 -4.69
N HIS A 36 -17.57 -8.38 -5.78
CA HIS A 36 -18.09 -8.64 -7.11
C HIS A 36 -18.47 -10.12 -7.35
N TRP A 37 -17.64 -11.05 -6.89
CA TRP A 37 -17.85 -12.49 -7.11
C TRP A 37 -18.75 -13.15 -6.07
N PHE A 38 -18.63 -12.76 -4.80
CA PHE A 38 -19.32 -13.40 -3.69
C PHE A 38 -20.40 -12.53 -3.03
N GLY A 39 -20.56 -11.26 -3.46
CA GLY A 39 -21.50 -10.31 -2.84
C GLY A 39 -21.13 -9.94 -1.41
N ILE A 40 -19.91 -10.25 -0.96
CA ILE A 40 -19.46 -9.99 0.40
C ILE A 40 -19.05 -8.52 0.51
N SER A 41 -19.69 -7.79 1.40
CA SER A 41 -19.38 -6.38 1.64
C SER A 41 -17.88 -6.17 1.89
N PRO A 42 -17.24 -5.18 1.24
CA PRO A 42 -15.83 -4.83 1.43
C PRO A 42 -15.47 -4.55 2.88
N SER A 43 -16.43 -4.05 3.66
CA SER A 43 -16.25 -3.77 5.08
C SER A 43 -15.97 -5.03 5.88
N ILE A 44 -16.65 -6.14 5.54
CA ILE A 44 -16.49 -7.43 6.24
C ILE A 44 -15.25 -8.15 5.74
N SER A 45 -15.11 -8.27 4.41
CA SER A 45 -13.96 -8.95 3.81
C SER A 45 -12.65 -8.23 4.14
N GLY A 46 -12.63 -6.89 4.13
CA GLY A 46 -11.47 -6.09 4.47
C GLY A 46 -11.08 -6.19 5.94
N LEU A 47 -12.05 -6.23 6.86
CA LEU A 47 -11.77 -6.42 8.29
C LEU A 47 -11.18 -7.81 8.55
N VAL A 48 -11.74 -8.85 7.94
CA VAL A 48 -11.23 -10.23 8.06
C VAL A 48 -9.84 -10.35 7.45
N LEU A 49 -9.63 -9.85 6.24
CA LEU A 49 -8.33 -9.87 5.56
C LEU A 49 -7.28 -9.08 6.34
N ASN A 50 -7.55 -7.83 6.69
CA ASN A 50 -6.61 -7.02 7.47
C ASN A 50 -6.30 -7.67 8.83
N GLY A 51 -7.32 -8.20 9.51
CA GLY A 51 -7.14 -8.94 10.76
C GLY A 51 -6.21 -10.15 10.58
N ALA A 52 -6.43 -10.97 9.55
CA ALA A 52 -5.58 -12.11 9.23
C ALA A 52 -4.14 -11.66 8.89
N CYS A 53 -3.97 -10.59 8.14
CA CYS A 53 -2.66 -10.04 7.79
C CYS A 53 -1.88 -9.53 9.00
N TYR A 54 -2.56 -8.89 9.97
CA TYR A 54 -1.94 -8.46 11.22
C TYR A 54 -1.61 -9.65 12.12
N VAL A 55 -2.46 -10.68 12.18
CA VAL A 55 -2.16 -11.92 12.93
C VAL A 55 -0.94 -12.63 12.34
N LEU A 56 -0.83 -12.71 11.01
CA LEU A 56 0.35 -13.24 10.34
C LEU A 56 1.59 -12.37 10.60
N GLY A 57 1.44 -11.04 10.54
CA GLY A 57 2.52 -10.11 10.90
C GLY A 57 3.02 -10.31 12.33
N LEU A 58 2.11 -10.52 13.28
CA LEU A 58 2.44 -10.80 14.68
C LEU A 58 3.23 -12.11 14.83
N THR A 59 2.84 -13.17 14.14
CA THR A 59 3.49 -14.49 14.28
C THR A 59 4.84 -14.55 13.57
N LEU A 60 5.00 -13.88 12.43
CA LEU A 60 6.22 -13.88 11.65
C LEU A 60 7.24 -12.81 12.06
N LEU A 61 6.80 -11.59 12.37
CA LEU A 61 7.69 -10.45 12.70
C LEU A 61 7.73 -10.11 14.20
N GLY A 62 6.81 -10.64 15.00
CA GLY A 62 6.79 -10.48 16.45
C GLY A 62 6.01 -9.26 16.95
N LYS A 63 6.04 -9.07 18.27
CA LYS A 63 5.22 -8.06 18.97
C LYS A 63 5.69 -6.62 18.74
N GLU A 64 7.00 -6.41 18.56
CA GLU A 64 7.57 -5.08 18.30
C GLU A 64 7.08 -4.51 16.96
N PHE A 65 7.02 -5.36 15.92
CA PHE A 65 6.46 -4.98 14.62
C PHE A 65 5.02 -4.48 14.73
N ILE A 66 4.18 -5.16 15.51
CA ILE A 66 2.78 -4.76 15.71
C ILE A 66 2.71 -3.43 16.45
N LEU A 67 3.55 -3.19 17.46
CA LEU A 67 3.58 -1.90 18.16
C LEU A 67 3.95 -0.76 17.20
N TYR A 68 4.99 -0.94 16.39
CA TYR A 68 5.37 0.05 15.38
C TYR A 68 4.30 0.23 14.30
N SER A 69 3.62 -0.85 13.91
CA SER A 69 2.52 -0.83 12.93
C SER A 69 1.28 -0.11 13.48
N ILE A 70 0.98 -0.26 14.78
CA ILE A 70 -0.09 0.51 15.44
C ILE A 70 0.27 2.01 15.47
N ILE A 71 1.53 2.35 15.73
CA ILE A 71 1.99 3.75 15.66
C ILE A 71 1.91 4.28 14.22
N ALA A 72 2.27 3.45 13.23
CA ALA A 72 2.22 3.80 11.82
C ALA A 72 0.78 4.00 11.32
N GLY A 73 -0.09 3.02 11.57
CA GLY A 73 -1.50 3.03 11.20
C GLY A 73 -2.29 4.08 11.97
N GLY A 74 -2.02 4.24 13.26
CA GLY A 74 -2.60 5.31 14.09
C GLY A 74 -2.16 6.69 13.61
N GLY A 75 -0.88 6.88 13.30
CA GLY A 75 -0.38 8.10 12.68
C GLY A 75 -1.01 8.38 11.33
N PHE A 76 -1.10 7.35 10.47
CA PHE A 76 -1.73 7.43 9.15
C PHE A 76 -3.20 7.86 9.30
N SER A 77 -3.96 7.19 10.17
CA SER A 77 -5.36 7.50 10.42
C SER A 77 -5.56 8.91 10.99
N LEU A 78 -4.69 9.36 11.90
CA LEU A 78 -4.71 10.72 12.44
C LEU A 78 -4.47 11.76 11.35
N PHE A 79 -3.40 11.61 10.56
CA PHE A 79 -3.11 12.54 9.46
C PHE A 79 -4.18 12.48 8.37
N TYR A 80 -4.70 11.30 8.08
CA TYR A 80 -5.79 11.13 7.13
C TYR A 80 -7.04 11.87 7.59
N ALA A 81 -7.45 11.73 8.86
CA ALA A 81 -8.58 12.46 9.43
C ALA A 81 -8.36 14.00 9.44
N ILE A 82 -7.12 14.44 9.61
CA ILE A 82 -6.76 15.86 9.49
C ILE A 82 -6.93 16.33 8.04
N PHE A 83 -6.39 15.58 7.07
CA PHE A 83 -6.49 15.94 5.65
C PHE A 83 -7.92 15.83 5.13
N GLU A 84 -8.73 14.90 5.65
CA GLU A 84 -10.14 14.73 5.32
C GLU A 84 -10.99 15.95 5.69
N ARG A 85 -10.59 16.72 6.70
CA ARG A 85 -11.24 18.00 7.05
C ARG A 85 -10.95 19.12 6.06
N PHE A 86 -9.94 18.99 5.22
CA PHE A 86 -9.62 20.01 4.21
C PHE A 86 -10.13 19.56 2.85
N PRO A 87 -10.75 20.45 2.05
CA PRO A 87 -11.08 20.11 0.68
C PRO A 87 -9.79 19.70 -0.05
N PRO A 88 -9.87 18.69 -0.93
CA PRO A 88 -8.70 18.19 -1.62
C PRO A 88 -7.97 19.34 -2.33
N LEU A 89 -6.66 19.41 -2.15
CA LEU A 89 -5.84 20.53 -2.67
C LEU A 89 -5.80 20.55 -4.21
N TRP A 90 -5.99 19.39 -4.85
CA TRP A 90 -6.00 19.23 -6.31
C TRP A 90 -7.18 18.39 -6.82
N PRO A 91 -8.40 18.94 -6.88
CA PRO A 91 -9.55 18.24 -7.46
C PRO A 91 -9.37 17.99 -8.97
N GLN A 92 -8.55 18.78 -9.67
CA GLN A 92 -8.24 18.59 -11.10
C GLN A 92 -7.35 17.37 -11.38
N ILE A 93 -6.70 16.78 -10.36
CA ILE A 93 -5.93 15.53 -10.54
C ILE A 93 -6.82 14.38 -11.01
N ALA A 94 -8.13 14.40 -10.69
CA ALA A 94 -9.11 13.45 -11.24
C ALA A 94 -9.15 13.44 -12.78
N GLN A 95 -8.89 14.59 -13.41
CA GLN A 95 -8.93 14.75 -14.86
C GLN A 95 -7.60 14.37 -15.52
N MET A 96 -6.53 14.16 -14.74
CA MET A 96 -5.19 13.83 -15.20
C MET A 96 -4.72 12.50 -14.58
N PRO A 97 -5.30 11.35 -14.98
CA PRO A 97 -5.01 10.04 -14.38
C PRO A 97 -3.53 9.64 -14.47
N LEU A 98 -2.81 10.11 -15.49
CA LEU A 98 -1.36 9.86 -15.62
C LEU A 98 -0.56 10.64 -14.55
N ALA A 99 -0.85 11.91 -14.35
CA ALA A 99 -0.20 12.69 -13.29
C ALA A 99 -0.57 12.15 -11.89
N ALA A 100 -1.83 11.75 -11.70
CA ALA A 100 -2.31 11.09 -10.49
C ALA A 100 -1.52 9.81 -10.22
N SER A 101 -1.34 8.94 -11.22
CA SER A 101 -0.62 7.68 -11.08
C SER A 101 0.84 7.87 -10.65
N VAL A 102 1.54 8.85 -11.24
CA VAL A 102 2.94 9.12 -10.92
C VAL A 102 3.09 9.79 -9.55
N ALA A 103 2.26 10.79 -9.25
CA ALA A 103 2.28 11.46 -7.96
C ALA A 103 1.90 10.50 -6.83
N GLY A 104 0.83 9.73 -7.02
CA GLY A 104 0.37 8.70 -6.08
C GLY A 104 1.45 7.66 -5.84
N ALA A 105 2.08 7.16 -6.91
CA ALA A 105 3.20 6.23 -6.78
C ALA A 105 4.38 6.81 -5.99
N ALA A 106 4.68 8.10 -6.18
CA ALA A 106 5.72 8.78 -5.42
C ALA A 106 5.38 8.89 -3.93
N PHE A 107 4.18 9.38 -3.60
CA PHE A 107 3.76 9.56 -2.21
C PHE A 107 3.59 8.23 -1.48
N VAL A 108 2.89 7.27 -2.08
CA VAL A 108 2.69 5.93 -1.51
C VAL A 108 4.04 5.22 -1.41
N GLY A 109 4.85 5.25 -2.47
CA GLY A 109 6.15 4.58 -2.49
C GLY A 109 7.11 5.13 -1.42
N VAL A 110 7.12 6.45 -1.23
CA VAL A 110 7.92 7.10 -0.18
C VAL A 110 7.35 6.87 1.22
N GLY A 111 6.04 7.04 1.40
CA GLY A 111 5.38 6.88 2.69
C GLY A 111 5.47 5.46 3.21
N VAL A 112 5.04 4.48 2.41
CA VAL A 112 5.14 3.05 2.72
C VAL A 112 6.61 2.65 2.87
N GLY A 113 7.48 3.01 1.92
CA GLY A 113 8.91 2.67 1.98
C GLY A 113 9.60 3.12 3.26
N LEU A 114 9.27 4.32 3.78
CA LEU A 114 9.79 4.83 5.05
C LEU A 114 9.25 4.07 6.27
N CYS A 115 7.97 3.67 6.26
CA CYS A 115 7.37 2.89 7.35
C CYS A 115 7.96 1.47 7.40
N ILE A 116 8.01 0.80 6.25
CA ILE A 116 8.56 -0.55 6.10
C ILE A 116 10.04 -0.59 6.48
N ARG A 117 10.80 0.46 6.15
CA ARG A 117 12.20 0.60 6.56
C ARG A 117 12.35 0.61 8.10
N ALA A 118 11.36 1.10 8.82
CA ALA A 118 11.33 1.08 10.28
C ALA A 118 10.68 -0.20 10.85
N ASN A 119 10.47 -1.25 10.02
CA ASN A 119 9.70 -2.45 10.36
C ASN A 119 8.31 -2.12 10.90
N ALA A 120 7.59 -1.23 10.20
CA ALA A 120 6.22 -0.87 10.51
C ALA A 120 5.34 -1.02 9.26
N ALA A 121 4.15 -1.59 9.43
CA ALA A 121 3.13 -1.67 8.40
C ALA A 121 1.98 -0.70 8.75
N PRO A 122 1.81 0.40 8.00
CA PRO A 122 0.70 1.32 8.22
C PRO A 122 -0.66 0.66 7.94
N THR A 123 -0.71 -0.28 7.00
CA THR A 123 -1.94 -0.98 6.60
C THR A 123 -1.77 -2.51 6.65
N GLY A 124 -2.89 -3.26 6.67
CA GLY A 124 -2.87 -4.72 6.74
C GLY A 124 -2.27 -5.40 5.50
N ASP A 125 -2.44 -4.84 4.30
CA ASP A 125 -1.75 -5.31 3.10
C ASP A 125 -0.23 -5.16 3.22
N ASP A 126 0.24 -4.05 3.79
CA ASP A 126 1.67 -3.84 4.06
C ASP A 126 2.21 -4.90 5.03
N SER A 127 1.42 -5.27 6.04
CA SER A 127 1.75 -6.33 7.00
C SER A 127 1.88 -7.69 6.31
N LEU A 128 0.97 -8.00 5.38
CA LEU A 128 1.04 -9.22 4.58
C LEU A 128 2.27 -9.20 3.66
N ALA A 129 2.53 -8.09 2.98
CA ALA A 129 3.67 -7.96 2.07
C ALA A 129 5.01 -8.12 2.81
N LEU A 130 5.15 -7.50 3.98
CA LEU A 130 6.30 -7.69 4.88
C LEU A 130 6.43 -9.14 5.35
N SER A 131 5.32 -9.77 5.75
CA SER A 131 5.29 -11.16 6.21
C SER A 131 5.74 -12.13 5.11
N LEU A 132 5.19 -11.99 3.91
CA LEU A 132 5.59 -12.80 2.75
C LEU A 132 7.04 -12.52 2.35
N SER A 133 7.46 -11.25 2.32
CA SER A 133 8.85 -10.89 2.02
C SER A 133 9.82 -11.52 3.02
N HIS A 134 9.48 -11.53 4.31
CA HIS A 134 10.26 -12.16 5.35
C HIS A 134 10.30 -13.69 5.21
N HIS A 135 9.16 -14.32 4.95
CA HIS A 135 9.04 -15.77 4.81
C HIS A 135 9.76 -16.31 3.56
N PHE A 136 9.51 -15.70 2.39
CA PHE A 136 10.09 -16.12 1.12
C PHE A 136 11.49 -15.53 0.85
N LYS A 137 11.98 -14.63 1.71
CA LYS A 137 13.25 -13.89 1.54
C LYS A 137 13.39 -13.16 0.19
N ILE A 138 12.26 -12.82 -0.42
CA ILE A 138 12.20 -12.04 -1.66
C ILE A 138 12.07 -10.56 -1.35
N GLY A 139 12.58 -9.70 -2.24
CA GLY A 139 12.48 -8.25 -2.07
C GLY A 139 11.02 -7.80 -2.03
N ILE A 140 10.68 -6.90 -1.11
CA ILE A 140 9.28 -6.50 -0.88
C ILE A 140 8.62 -5.89 -2.12
N GLN A 141 9.41 -5.19 -2.94
CA GLN A 141 9.02 -4.69 -4.26
C GLN A 141 8.37 -5.75 -5.14
N TRP A 142 8.85 -6.99 -5.08
CA TRP A 142 8.33 -8.10 -5.88
C TRP A 142 7.04 -8.68 -5.28
N VAL A 143 6.90 -8.65 -3.95
CA VAL A 143 5.68 -9.08 -3.27
C VAL A 143 4.53 -8.14 -3.60
N TYR A 144 4.75 -6.82 -3.49
CA TYR A 144 3.77 -5.82 -3.93
C TYR A 144 3.45 -5.98 -5.41
N LEU A 145 4.48 -6.04 -6.26
CA LEU A 145 4.27 -6.14 -7.70
C LEU A 145 3.47 -7.38 -8.08
N LEU A 146 3.79 -8.56 -7.53
CA LEU A 146 3.06 -9.80 -7.83
C LEU A 146 1.64 -9.79 -7.24
N GLY A 147 1.48 -9.36 -5.99
CA GLY A 147 0.17 -9.27 -5.34
C GLY A 147 -0.77 -8.35 -6.11
N ASP A 148 -0.29 -7.16 -6.45
CA ASP A 148 -1.05 -6.17 -7.17
C ASP A 148 -1.29 -6.59 -8.62
N LEU A 149 -0.33 -7.22 -9.29
CA LEU A 149 -0.52 -7.74 -10.65
C LEU A 149 -1.61 -8.82 -10.68
N ILE A 150 -1.64 -9.73 -9.71
CA ILE A 150 -2.67 -10.76 -9.59
C ILE A 150 -4.04 -10.08 -9.40
N VAL A 151 -4.15 -9.21 -8.38
CA VAL A 151 -5.41 -8.52 -8.07
C VAL A 151 -5.89 -7.67 -9.25
N LEU A 152 -4.98 -6.99 -9.95
CA LEU A 152 -5.30 -6.16 -11.09
C LEU A 152 -5.70 -6.99 -12.32
N ALA A 153 -5.04 -8.13 -12.55
CA ALA A 153 -5.39 -9.07 -13.62
C ALA A 153 -6.79 -9.69 -13.38
N LEU A 154 -7.15 -9.99 -12.14
CA LEU A 154 -8.51 -10.40 -11.81
C LEU A 154 -9.50 -9.23 -11.90
N SER A 155 -9.06 -8.00 -11.61
CA SER A 155 -9.90 -6.80 -11.73
C SER A 155 -10.19 -6.41 -13.18
N LEU A 156 -9.41 -6.93 -14.13
CA LEU A 156 -9.64 -6.83 -15.57
C LEU A 156 -11.00 -7.40 -16.01
N THR A 157 -11.59 -8.30 -15.21
CA THR A 157 -12.89 -8.89 -15.49
C THR A 157 -14.06 -7.92 -15.28
N TYR A 158 -13.90 -6.87 -14.46
CA TYR A 158 -15.00 -5.96 -14.10
C TYR A 158 -14.68 -4.45 -14.19
N ILE A 159 -13.40 -4.04 -14.26
CA ILE A 159 -12.99 -2.63 -14.41
C ILE A 159 -12.63 -2.33 -15.88
N PRO A 160 -13.03 -1.18 -16.45
CA PRO A 160 -12.63 -0.80 -17.80
C PRO A 160 -11.10 -0.67 -17.94
N PHE A 161 -10.57 -1.23 -19.03
CA PHE A 161 -9.14 -1.34 -19.33
C PHE A 161 -8.38 0.01 -19.22
N SER A 162 -9.05 1.11 -19.56
CA SER A 162 -8.48 2.46 -19.48
C SER A 162 -8.04 2.86 -18.08
N LYS A 163 -8.74 2.42 -17.01
CA LYS A 163 -8.33 2.73 -15.62
C LYS A 163 -7.22 1.80 -15.14
N ILE A 164 -7.23 0.54 -15.59
CA ILE A 164 -6.29 -0.49 -15.17
C ILE A 164 -4.86 -0.19 -15.63
N ILE A 165 -4.68 0.36 -16.84
CA ILE A 165 -3.35 0.77 -17.32
C ILE A 165 -2.69 1.77 -16.36
N TYR A 166 -3.45 2.73 -15.82
CA TYR A 166 -2.92 3.71 -14.86
C TYR A 166 -2.66 3.10 -13.49
N SER A 167 -3.53 2.19 -13.00
CA SER A 167 -3.24 1.41 -11.78
C SER A 167 -1.96 0.58 -11.95
N LEU A 168 -1.78 -0.11 -13.09
CA LEU A 168 -0.59 -0.90 -13.36
C LEU A 168 0.68 -0.05 -13.31
N LEU A 169 0.64 1.13 -13.95
CA LEU A 169 1.75 2.08 -13.93
C LEU A 169 2.06 2.55 -12.50
N THR A 170 1.01 2.89 -11.74
CA THR A 170 1.13 3.31 -10.32
C THR A 170 1.78 2.22 -9.48
N VAL A 171 1.30 0.98 -9.61
CA VAL A 171 1.78 -0.20 -8.87
C VAL A 171 3.23 -0.51 -9.21
N VAL A 172 3.59 -0.48 -10.49
CA VAL A 172 4.97 -0.73 -10.93
C VAL A 172 5.91 0.33 -10.36
N LEU A 173 5.55 1.61 -10.47
CA LEU A 173 6.38 2.71 -9.97
C LEU A 173 6.49 2.71 -8.44
N SER A 174 5.36 2.58 -7.74
CA SER A 174 5.32 2.55 -6.28
C SER A 174 6.10 1.36 -5.74
N GLY A 175 5.89 0.14 -6.26
CA GLY A 175 6.63 -1.05 -5.85
C GLY A 175 8.15 -0.90 -6.00
N GLN A 176 8.62 -0.30 -7.11
CA GLN A 176 10.05 -0.01 -7.30
C GLN A 176 10.56 1.04 -6.31
N LEU A 177 9.79 2.10 -6.05
CA LEU A 177 10.13 3.14 -5.07
C LEU A 177 10.19 2.58 -3.64
N ILE A 178 9.23 1.76 -3.23
CA ILE A 178 9.23 1.07 -1.93
C ILE A 178 10.52 0.26 -1.79
N GLY A 179 10.85 -0.53 -2.82
CA GLY A 179 12.08 -1.33 -2.84
C GLY A 179 13.35 -0.49 -2.75
N LEU A 180 13.42 0.62 -3.49
CA LEU A 180 14.54 1.56 -3.43
C LEU A 180 14.70 2.18 -2.05
N ILE A 181 13.63 2.67 -1.45
CA ILE A 181 13.66 3.36 -0.15
C ILE A 181 13.96 2.40 0.99
N GLN A 182 13.42 1.18 0.91
CA GLN A 182 13.75 0.09 1.83
C GLN A 182 15.25 -0.26 1.74
N LYS A 183 15.83 -0.27 0.53
CA LYS A 183 17.27 -0.58 0.31
C LYS A 183 18.20 0.59 0.62
N ALA A 184 17.77 1.84 0.43
CA ALA A 184 18.58 3.07 0.58
C ALA A 184 19.09 3.35 2.00
N GLY A 185 18.94 2.41 2.95
CA GLY A 185 19.51 2.51 4.29
C GLY A 185 19.91 1.19 4.93
N LYS A 186 19.75 0.05 4.24
CA LYS A 186 20.41 -1.18 4.67
C LYS A 186 21.84 -1.10 4.15
N PRO A 187 22.87 -1.24 5.00
CA PRO A 187 24.22 -1.41 4.49
C PRO A 187 24.18 -2.60 3.52
N LYS A 188 24.82 -2.45 2.35
CA LYS A 188 25.10 -3.60 1.47
C LYS A 188 25.69 -4.67 2.37
N ASP A 189 25.03 -5.82 2.49
CA ASP A 189 25.68 -6.99 3.06
C ASP A 189 26.84 -7.36 2.13
N THR A 190 28.00 -6.81 2.44
CA THR A 190 29.31 -7.25 1.98
C THR A 190 29.60 -8.56 2.69
N ASN A 191 28.87 -9.61 2.33
CA ASN A 191 29.24 -10.99 2.61
C ASN A 191 28.43 -11.95 1.74
N ARG A 192 28.78 -11.96 0.44
CA ARG A 192 28.77 -13.22 -0.29
C ARG A 192 30.23 -13.68 -0.29
N ALA A 193 30.47 -14.74 0.49
CA ALA A 193 31.72 -15.48 0.55
C ALA A 193 32.13 -16.01 -0.82
#